data_AF-A0A7X8AJM6-F1
#
_entry.id   AF-A0A7X8AJM6-F1
#
_cell.length_a   1.000
_cell.length_b   1.000
_cell.length_c   1.000
_cell.angle_alpha   90.00
_cell.angle_beta   90.00
_cell.angle_gamma   90.00
#
_symmetry.space_group_name_H-M   'P 1'
#
loop_
_entity.id
_entity.type
_entity.pdbx_description
1 polymer ?
#
loop_
_entity_poly.entity_id
_entity_poly.type
_entity_poly.pdbx_seq_one_letter_code
_entity_poly.pdbx_strand_id
1 'polypeptide(L)'
;MAGQPDRGRLALAWICIVLGAVVLGFMAVQYLSLAFVGGMLMPEIGVLAWLQGFSVALVSVPGIVATLVLFLGLVLLVRAHR
;
A
#
# COMPACT_ATOMS: atom_id res chain seq x y z
N MET A 1 14.42 -18.29 -27.33
CA MET A 1 14.47 -16.86 -27.71
C MET A 1 14.00 -16.05 -26.51
N ALA A 2 14.92 -15.62 -25.65
CA ALA A 2 14.62 -14.76 -24.51
C ALA A 2 14.53 -13.33 -25.03
N GLY A 3 13.30 -12.86 -25.32
CA GLY A 3 13.06 -11.47 -25.70
C GLY A 3 13.50 -10.58 -24.56
N GLN A 4 14.25 -9.50 -24.86
CA GLN A 4 14.59 -8.49 -23.86
C GLN A 4 13.32 -8.09 -23.10
N PRO A 5 13.38 -7.95 -21.76
CA PRO A 5 12.22 -7.48 -21.03
C PRO A 5 11.85 -6.11 -21.58
N ASP A 6 10.64 -5.99 -22.13
CA ASP A 6 10.09 -4.73 -22.62
C ASP A 6 10.28 -3.68 -21.53
N ARG A 7 11.20 -2.73 -21.73
CA ARG A 7 11.50 -1.67 -20.73
C ARG A 7 10.23 -0.96 -20.28
N GLY A 8 9.23 -0.85 -21.16
CA GLY A 8 7.92 -0.31 -20.83
C GLY A 8 7.13 -1.13 -19.81
N ARG A 9 7.18 -2.46 -19.85
CA ARG A 9 6.51 -3.34 -18.86
C ARG A 9 7.19 -3.29 -17.50
N LEU A 10 8.53 -3.23 -17.49
CA LEU A 10 9.31 -3.04 -16.25
C LEU A 10 9.04 -1.66 -15.63
N ALA A 11 9.01 -0.60 -16.44
CA ALA A 11 8.67 0.74 -15.96
C ALA A 11 7.24 0.80 -15.40
N LEU A 12 6.27 0.20 -16.09
CA LEU A 12 4.88 0.12 -15.61
C LEU A 12 4.78 -0.66 -14.29
N ALA A 13 5.49 -1.79 -14.16
CA ALA A 13 5.53 -2.57 -12.92
C ALA A 13 6.03 -1.73 -11.75
N TRP A 14 7.13 -0.99 -11.94
CA TRP A 14 7.68 -0.10 -10.92
C TRP A 14 6.72 1.04 -10.57
N ILE A 15 6.08 1.66 -11.56
CA ILE A 15 5.08 2.71 -11.34
C ILE A 15 3.92 2.17 -10.49
N CYS A 16 3.40 0.98 -10.81
CA CYS A 16 2.33 0.35 -10.02
C CYS A 16 2.78 0.04 -8.58
N ILE A 17 3.99 -0.49 -8.39
CA ILE A 17 4.53 -0.78 -7.05
C ILE A 17 4.68 0.52 -6.25
N VAL A 18 5.30 1.55 -6.83
CA VAL A 18 5.51 2.83 -6.16
C VAL A 18 4.17 3.49 -5.84
N LEU A 19 3.23 3.51 -6.78
CA LEU A 19 1.91 4.11 -6.56
C LEU A 19 1.15 3.40 -5.43
N GLY A 20 1.10 2.06 -5.47
CA GLY A 20 0.43 1.26 -4.43
C GLY A 20 1.09 1.46 -3.05
N ALA A 21 2.43 1.45 -3.00
CA ALA A 21 3.18 1.65 -1.77
C ALA A 21 3.01 3.06 -1.19
N VAL A 22 3.00 4.10 -2.03
CA VAL A 22 2.78 5.48 -1.60
C VAL A 22 1.38 5.65 -1.03
N VAL A 23 0.35 5.11 -1.69
CA VAL A 23 -1.04 5.22 -1.19
C VAL A 23 -1.21 4.47 0.13
N LEU A 24 -0.70 3.22 0.23
CA LEU A 24 -0.77 2.44 1.47
C LEU A 24 0.04 3.10 2.60
N GLY A 25 1.24 3.59 2.31
CA GLY A 25 2.08 4.30 3.26
C GLY A 25 1.43 5.59 3.74
N PHE A 26 0.81 6.35 2.84
CA PHE A 26 0.07 7.56 3.19
C PHE A 26 -1.13 7.25 4.11
N MET A 27 -1.90 6.20 3.81
CA MET A 27 -2.97 5.75 4.71
C MET A 27 -2.41 5.35 6.08
N ALA A 28 -1.34 4.55 6.13
CA ALA A 28 -0.74 4.13 7.39
C ALA A 28 -0.30 5.32 8.25
N VAL A 29 0.34 6.33 7.66
CA VAL A 29 0.78 7.55 8.35
C VAL A 29 -0.39 8.41 8.83
N GLN A 30 -1.46 8.55 8.03
CA GLN A 30 -2.64 9.30 8.45
C GLN A 30 -3.33 8.65 9.65
N TYR A 31 -3.57 7.34 9.59
CA TYR A 31 -4.19 6.63 10.71
C TYR A 31 -3.27 6.58 11.92
N LEU A 32 -1.95 6.49 11.74
CA LEU A 32 -0.98 6.56 12.84
C LEU A 32 -1.00 7.93 13.52
N SER A 33 -1.06 9.00 12.73
CA SER A 33 -1.17 10.37 13.25
C SER A 33 -2.48 10.55 14.03
N LEU A 34 -3.60 10.05 13.51
CA LEU A 34 -4.90 10.07 14.20
C LEU A 34 -4.87 9.28 15.51
N ALA A 35 -4.26 8.10 15.51
CA ALA A 35 -4.12 7.30 16.71
C ALA A 35 -3.14 7.88 17.73
N PHE A 36 -2.10 8.60 17.27
CA PHE A 36 -1.17 9.31 18.15
C PHE A 36 -1.86 10.50 18.83
N VAL A 37 -2.58 11.32 18.07
CA VAL A 37 -3.39 12.43 18.62
C VAL A 37 -4.50 11.87 19.52
N GLY A 38 -5.21 10.84 19.08
CA GLY A 38 -6.24 10.16 19.87
C GLY A 38 -5.69 9.52 21.15
N GLY A 39 -4.51 8.93 21.09
CA GLY A 39 -3.79 8.37 22.24
C GLY A 39 -3.30 9.43 23.22
N MET A 40 -2.98 10.64 22.77
CA MET A 40 -2.70 11.77 23.67
C MET A 40 -3.97 12.26 24.40
N LEU A 41 -5.15 12.09 23.81
CA LEU A 41 -6.44 12.49 24.40
C LEU A 41 -7.05 11.38 25.27
N MET A 42 -6.84 10.11 24.92
CA MET A 42 -7.29 8.91 25.62
C MET A 42 -6.19 7.83 25.55
N PRO A 43 -5.33 7.71 26.57
CA PRO A 43 -4.14 6.86 26.53
C PRO A 43 -4.44 5.36 26.41
N GLU A 44 -5.66 4.95 26.75
CA GLU A 44 -6.09 3.55 26.74
C GLU A 44 -6.41 3.03 25.33
N ILE A 45 -6.48 3.92 24.34
CA ILE A 45 -7.06 3.64 23.01
C ILE A 45 -5.98 3.54 21.91
N GLY A 46 -4.75 3.99 22.16
CA GLY A 46 -3.71 4.27 21.14
C GLY A 46 -3.52 3.22 20.04
N VAL A 47 -2.73 2.17 20.29
CA VAL A 47 -2.26 1.23 19.24
C VAL A 47 -3.36 0.30 18.74
N LEU A 48 -4.32 -0.08 19.59
CA LEU A 48 -5.43 -0.95 19.21
C LEU A 48 -6.42 -0.24 18.28
N ALA A 49 -6.75 1.03 18.56
CA ALA A 49 -7.59 1.81 17.64
C ALA A 49 -6.86 2.16 16.34
N TRP A 50 -5.53 2.32 16.37
CA TRP A 50 -4.74 2.41 15.15
C TRP A 50 -4.91 1.17 14.26
N LEU A 51 -4.67 -0.02 14.83
CA LEU A 51 -4.81 -1.30 14.13
C LEU A 51 -6.22 -1.50 13.59
N GLN A 52 -7.24 -1.15 14.37
CA GLN A 52 -8.64 -1.25 13.95
C GLN A 52 -8.98 -0.25 12.83
N GLY A 53 -8.60 1.02 12.98
CA GLY A 53 -8.85 2.05 11.96
C GLY A 53 -8.11 1.75 10.64
N PHE A 54 -6.86 1.31 10.72
CA PHE A 54 -6.07 0.93 9.57
C PHE A 54 -6.58 -0.34 8.88
N SER A 55 -7.02 -1.35 9.64
CA SER A 55 -7.61 -2.57 9.05
C SER A 55 -8.93 -2.28 8.34
N VAL A 56 -9.78 -1.42 8.89
CA VAL A 56 -10.99 -0.94 8.19
C VAL A 56 -10.61 -0.16 6.92
N ALA A 57 -9.58 0.69 6.99
CA ALA A 57 -9.08 1.44 5.84
C ALA A 57 -8.51 0.54 4.74
N LEU A 58 -7.86 -0.57 5.10
CA LEU A 58 -7.38 -1.57 4.13
C LEU A 58 -8.54 -2.23 3.35
N VAL A 59 -9.67 -2.46 4.01
CA VAL A 59 -10.87 -3.06 3.40
C VAL A 59 -11.71 -2.02 2.64
N SER A 60 -11.43 -0.72 2.81
CA SER A 60 -12.08 0.33 2.03
C SER A 60 -11.69 0.28 0.55
N VAL A 61 -12.54 0.84 -0.32
CA VAL A 61 -12.27 0.95 -1.77
C VAL A 61 -10.85 1.46 -2.09
N PRO A 62 -10.36 2.57 -1.52
CA PRO A 62 -8.99 3.02 -1.80
C PRO A 62 -7.91 2.05 -1.31
N GLY A 63 -8.11 1.39 -0.16
CA GLY A 63 -7.18 0.38 0.36
C GLY A 63 -7.10 -0.86 -0.54
N ILE A 64 -8.26 -1.36 -1.00
CA ILE A 64 -8.35 -2.47 -1.94
C ILE A 64 -7.67 -2.11 -3.26
N VAL A 65 -7.95 -0.93 -3.82
CA VAL A 65 -7.34 -0.47 -5.08
C VAL A 65 -5.82 -0.36 -4.94
N ALA A 66 -5.32 0.24 -3.86
CA ALA A 66 -3.88 0.36 -3.64
C ALA A 66 -3.20 -1.02 -3.50
N THR A 67 -3.85 -1.95 -2.80
CA THR A 67 -3.35 -3.33 -2.64
C THR A 67 -3.34 -4.08 -3.97
N LEU A 68 -4.40 -3.97 -4.77
CA LEU A 68 -4.48 -4.58 -6.09
C LEU A 68 -3.44 -4.00 -7.06
N VAL A 69 -3.22 -2.68 -7.03
CA VAL A 69 -2.21 -2.01 -7.87
C VAL A 69 -0.79 -2.44 -7.46
N LEU A 70 -0.51 -2.51 -6.16
CA LEU A 70 0.76 -3.03 -5.64
C LEU A 70 0.97 -4.49 -6.08
N PHE A 71 -0.05 -5.33 -5.92
CA PHE A 71 0.00 -6.75 -6.29
C PHE A 71 0.20 -6.92 -7.81
N LEU A 72 -0.52 -6.15 -8.62
CA LEU A 72 -0.37 -6.16 -10.07
C LEU A 72 1.05 -5.77 -10.48
N GLY A 73 1.62 -4.73 -9.85
CA GLY A 73 3.01 -4.33 -10.07
C GLY A 73 4.01 -5.44 -9.73
N LEU A 74 3.83 -6.14 -8.61
CA LEU A 74 4.66 -7.29 -8.23
C LEU A 74 4.54 -8.46 -9.22
N VAL A 75 3.31 -8.79 -9.65
CA VAL A 75 3.09 -9.86 -10.65
C VAL A 75 3.75 -9.51 -11.98
N LEU A 76 3.65 -8.26 -12.42
CA LEU A 76 4.31 -7.79 -13.64
C LEU A 76 5.84 -7.87 -13.52
N LEU A 77 6.40 -7.49 -12.36
CA LEU A 77 7.84 -7.58 -12.08
C LEU A 77 8.32 -9.05 -12.13
N VAL A 78 7.61 -9.96 -11.46
CA VAL A 78 7.94 -11.40 -11.44
C VAL A 78 7.86 -12.00 -12.84
N ARG A 79 6.83 -11.63 -13.63
CA ARG A 79 6.68 -12.08 -15.02
C ARG A 79 7.73 -11.51 -15.97
N ALA A 80 8.28 -10.35 -15.69
CA ALA A 80 9.36 -9.77 -16.49
C ALA A 80 10.74 -10.39 -16.16
N HIS A 81 10.86 -11.04 -14.99
CA HIS A 81 12.07 -11.74 -14.54
C HIS A 81 12.11 -13.24 -14.88
N ARG A 82 10.97 -13.84 -15.26
CA ARG A 82 10.88 -15.21 -15.78
C ARG A 82 10.92 -15.23 -17.30
#